data_AF-A0A497RQL5-F1
#
_entry.id   AF-A0A497RQL5-F1
#
_cell.length_a   1.000
_cell.length_b   1.000
_cell.length_c   1.000
_cell.angle_alpha   90.00
_cell.angle_beta   90.00
_cell.angle_gamma   90.00
#
_symmetry.space_group_name_H-M   'P 1'
#
loop_
_entity.id
_entity.type
_entity.pdbx_description
1 polymer ?
#
loop_
_entity_poly.entity_id
_entity_poly.type
_entity_poly.pdbx_seq_one_letter_code
_entity_poly.pdbx_strand_id
1 'polypeptide(L)'
;MLDFKVIKTNLFDQLIETERFIYNNISMAAWIEEGKLQRQEKWEYPPKAIREALANALCHREYETSSSVQVRIFDDRIEFWNPGRLPEGWTVETLKQKHESKPPNPSLIQHFFWVKYVEEVGTGTNKIIKWCREWDLLEPDFEFTGTSLIVTFKKPPVLKDLERLGLNERQIKAVNYVAKKGSITNKEYQEVNDVARTTATEDLSDLVKRGVFIRVGKGKRGLRYILVLHKKSAKRVQKNVQKKETRKMKLASKRLKNIKGLKNV
;
A
#
# COMPACT_ATOMS: atom_id res chain seq x y z
N MET A 1 14.40 -5.84 -21.34
CA MET A 1 14.36 -6.62 -20.09
C MET A 1 14.96 -5.71 -19.04
N LEU A 2 14.16 -5.18 -18.11
CA LEU A 2 14.69 -4.50 -16.92
C LEU A 2 15.42 -5.58 -16.09
N ASP A 3 16.55 -5.23 -15.50
CA ASP A 3 17.59 -6.14 -15.01
C ASP A 3 17.06 -7.30 -14.14
N PHE A 4 17.68 -8.48 -14.26
CA PHE A 4 17.39 -9.66 -13.45
C PHE A 4 18.65 -10.13 -12.72
N LYS A 5 18.55 -10.31 -11.40
CA LYS A 5 19.66 -10.78 -10.56
C LYS A 5 19.16 -11.83 -9.56
N VAL A 6 19.87 -12.96 -9.51
CA VAL A 6 19.69 -13.97 -8.46
C VAL A 6 20.81 -13.82 -7.44
N ILE A 7 20.46 -13.69 -6.16
CA ILE A 7 21.41 -13.52 -5.06
C ILE A 7 21.39 -14.80 -4.20
N LYS A 8 22.54 -15.48 -4.09
CA LYS A 8 22.69 -16.76 -3.38
C LYS A 8 23.82 -16.69 -2.35
N THR A 9 23.77 -15.70 -1.48
CA THR A 9 24.74 -15.47 -0.39
C THR A 9 24.10 -15.73 0.98
N ASN A 10 24.77 -15.41 2.10
CA ASN A 10 24.15 -15.47 3.42
C ASN A 10 23.01 -14.42 3.55
N LEU A 11 22.13 -14.56 4.54
CA LEU A 11 20.93 -13.72 4.64
C LEU A 11 21.23 -12.22 4.85
N PHE A 12 22.35 -11.87 5.48
CA PHE A 12 22.75 -10.47 5.65
C PHE A 12 23.22 -9.87 4.32
N ASP A 13 24.07 -10.59 3.60
CA ASP A 13 24.52 -10.16 2.27
C ASP A 13 23.36 -10.14 1.27
N GLN A 14 22.40 -11.07 1.36
CA GLN A 14 21.18 -11.01 0.56
C GLN A 14 20.41 -9.71 0.81
N LEU A 15 20.28 -9.26 2.05
CA LEU A 15 19.64 -7.98 2.37
C LEU A 15 20.41 -6.81 1.75
N ILE A 16 21.73 -6.74 1.95
CA ILE A 16 22.59 -5.65 1.46
C ILE A 16 22.61 -5.59 -0.06
N GLU A 17 22.81 -6.73 -0.73
CA GLU A 17 22.88 -6.81 -2.17
C GLU A 17 21.53 -6.54 -2.84
N THR A 18 20.43 -6.97 -2.22
CA THR A 18 19.08 -6.67 -2.74
C THR A 18 18.77 -5.20 -2.57
N GLU A 19 19.11 -4.60 -1.43
CA GLU A 19 18.96 -3.16 -1.20
C GLU A 19 19.76 -2.35 -2.24
N ARG A 20 21.02 -2.72 -2.49
CA ARG A 20 21.85 -2.10 -3.53
C ARG A 20 21.23 -2.26 -4.93
N PHE A 21 20.73 -3.45 -5.25
CA PHE A 21 20.07 -3.70 -6.53
C PHE A 21 18.84 -2.81 -6.70
N ILE A 22 18.04 -2.62 -5.66
CA ILE A 22 16.89 -1.71 -5.69
C ILE A 22 17.35 -0.28 -5.98
N TYR A 23 18.32 0.25 -5.22
CA TYR A 23 18.78 1.64 -5.42
C TYR A 23 19.41 1.89 -6.80
N ASN A 24 20.00 0.88 -7.42
CA ASN A 24 20.51 0.98 -8.79
C ASN A 24 19.40 0.98 -9.85
N ASN A 25 18.18 0.54 -9.48
CA ASN A 25 17.04 0.36 -10.39
C ASN A 25 15.86 1.30 -10.07
N ILE A 26 16.04 2.25 -9.15
CA ILE A 26 15.04 3.29 -8.85
C ILE A 26 15.66 4.66 -9.04
N SER A 27 14.83 5.66 -9.33
CA SER A 27 15.34 7.02 -9.54
C SER A 27 15.72 7.70 -8.22
N MET A 28 16.67 8.62 -8.31
CA MET A 28 16.99 9.59 -7.27
C MET A 28 16.79 11.00 -7.83
N ALA A 29 15.84 11.73 -7.27
CA ALA A 29 15.71 13.15 -7.53
C ALA A 29 16.82 13.90 -6.79
N ALA A 30 17.39 14.92 -7.43
CA ALA A 30 18.36 15.76 -6.78
C ALA A 30 18.30 17.20 -7.27
N TRP A 31 18.47 18.14 -6.35
CA TRP A 31 18.33 19.57 -6.60
C TRP A 31 19.26 20.37 -5.69
N ILE A 32 19.50 21.64 -6.03
CA ILE A 32 20.18 22.60 -5.15
C ILE A 32 19.08 23.51 -4.60
N GLU A 33 18.93 23.53 -3.27
CA GLU A 33 17.96 24.38 -2.60
C GLU A 33 18.58 25.76 -2.34
N GLU A 34 17.82 26.83 -2.56
CA GLU A 34 18.31 28.20 -2.34
C GLU A 34 18.79 28.38 -0.89
N GLY A 35 20.00 28.91 -0.73
CA GLY A 35 20.65 29.04 0.59
C GLY A 35 21.36 27.78 1.11
N LYS A 36 21.28 26.64 0.41
CA LYS A 36 22.08 25.45 0.74
C LYS A 36 23.23 25.28 -0.25
N LEU A 37 24.45 25.14 0.28
CA LEU A 37 25.65 24.86 -0.51
C LEU A 37 25.69 23.43 -1.06
N GLN A 38 25.01 22.48 -0.39
CA GLN A 38 25.04 21.07 -0.75
C GLN A 38 23.80 20.64 -1.56
N ARG A 39 24.04 19.79 -2.56
CA ARG A 39 22.99 19.09 -3.32
C ARG A 39 22.11 18.29 -2.37
N GLN A 40 20.80 18.47 -2.50
CA GLN A 40 19.80 17.66 -1.82
C GLN A 40 19.43 16.47 -2.70
N GLU A 41 19.22 15.31 -2.10
CA GLU A 41 18.90 14.06 -2.79
C GLU A 41 17.70 13.37 -2.14
N LYS A 42 16.80 12.82 -2.96
CA LYS A 42 15.61 12.09 -2.50
C LYS A 42 15.32 10.92 -3.44
N TRP A 43 15.31 9.71 -2.89
CA TRP A 43 14.93 8.49 -3.60
C TRP A 43 13.42 8.47 -3.96
N GLU A 44 13.02 7.56 -4.84
CA GLU A 44 11.60 7.32 -5.13
C GLU A 44 10.83 6.70 -3.96
N TYR A 45 11.52 5.96 -3.09
CA TYR A 45 10.93 5.27 -1.95
C TYR A 45 11.74 5.50 -0.67
N PRO A 46 11.09 5.56 0.51
CA PRO A 46 11.81 5.75 1.77
C PRO A 46 12.80 4.62 2.01
N PRO A 47 14.10 4.90 2.22
CA PRO A 47 15.10 3.88 2.48
C PRO A 47 14.76 2.96 3.66
N LYS A 48 14.21 3.55 4.73
CA LYS A 48 13.77 2.80 5.91
C LYS A 48 12.64 1.81 5.58
N ALA A 49 11.71 2.19 4.70
CA ALA A 49 10.61 1.33 4.29
C ALA A 49 11.08 0.16 3.42
N ILE A 50 12.02 0.39 2.48
CA ILE A 50 12.63 -0.68 1.68
C ILE A 50 13.33 -1.68 2.59
N ARG A 51 14.19 -1.20 3.49
CA ARG A 51 14.95 -2.05 4.40
C ARG A 51 14.05 -2.90 5.28
N GLU A 52 13.03 -2.30 5.87
CA GLU A 52 12.06 -3.00 6.72
C GLU A 52 11.23 -4.03 5.92
N ALA A 53 10.83 -3.72 4.69
CA ALA A 53 10.14 -4.68 3.83
C ALA A 53 11.03 -5.88 3.45
N LEU A 54 12.31 -5.64 3.14
CA LEU A 54 13.30 -6.69 2.87
C LEU A 54 13.56 -7.56 4.10
N ALA A 55 13.84 -6.93 5.24
CA ALA A 55 14.07 -7.64 6.49
C ALA A 55 12.84 -8.48 6.86
N ASN A 56 11.63 -7.91 6.79
CA ASN A 56 10.41 -8.67 7.03
C ASN A 56 10.21 -9.81 6.04
N ALA A 57 10.54 -9.61 4.76
CA ALA A 57 10.45 -10.68 3.77
C ALA A 57 11.39 -11.85 4.11
N LEU A 58 12.64 -11.58 4.47
CA LEU A 58 13.62 -12.61 4.83
C LEU A 58 13.29 -13.30 6.17
N CYS A 59 12.89 -12.52 7.17
CA CYS A 59 12.58 -12.99 8.52
C CYS A 59 11.29 -13.81 8.59
N HIS A 60 10.27 -13.46 7.81
CA HIS A 60 8.97 -14.12 7.80
C HIS A 60 8.79 -15.10 6.64
N ARG A 61 9.87 -15.41 5.89
CA ARG A 61 9.85 -16.40 4.82
C ARG A 61 9.57 -17.80 5.35
N GLU A 62 8.78 -18.58 4.63
CA GLU A 62 8.63 -20.02 4.84
C GLU A 62 9.78 -20.77 4.14
N TYR A 63 10.84 -21.05 4.92
CA TYR A 63 12.08 -21.66 4.44
C TYR A 63 11.95 -23.13 4.02
N GLU A 64 10.85 -23.80 4.38
CA GLU A 64 10.54 -25.16 3.93
C GLU A 64 10.12 -25.22 2.46
N THR A 65 9.82 -24.07 1.85
CA THR A 65 9.46 -24.00 0.43
C THR A 65 10.69 -23.76 -0.46
N SER A 66 10.68 -24.32 -1.66
CA SER A 66 11.67 -24.02 -2.71
C SER A 66 11.54 -22.61 -3.29
N SER A 67 10.49 -21.86 -2.93
CA SER A 67 10.25 -20.51 -3.41
C SER A 67 11.15 -19.50 -2.70
N SER A 68 11.77 -18.61 -3.47
CA SER A 68 12.56 -17.49 -2.94
C SER A 68 11.70 -16.25 -2.70
N VAL A 69 12.16 -15.36 -1.83
CA VAL A 69 11.68 -13.97 -1.83
C VAL A 69 12.00 -13.35 -3.19
N GLN A 70 11.05 -12.62 -3.78
CA GLN A 70 11.25 -11.93 -5.04
C GLN A 70 10.98 -10.44 -4.85
N VAL A 71 11.88 -9.60 -5.34
CA VAL A 71 11.66 -8.16 -5.44
C VAL A 71 11.44 -7.83 -6.90
N ARG A 72 10.30 -7.20 -7.21
CA ARG A 72 9.94 -6.81 -8.57
C ARG A 72 9.80 -5.30 -8.63
N ILE A 73 10.59 -4.68 -9.50
CA ILE A 73 10.61 -3.23 -9.69
C ILE A 73 9.91 -2.95 -11.02
N PHE A 74 8.90 -2.10 -10.97
CA PHE A 74 8.15 -1.61 -12.11
C PHE A 74 8.25 -0.08 -12.15
N ASP A 75 7.90 0.52 -13.28
CA ASP A 75 7.92 1.97 -13.45
C ASP A 75 7.07 2.69 -12.41
N ASP A 76 5.96 2.09 -11.97
CA ASP A 76 4.96 2.67 -11.08
C ASP A 76 4.99 2.13 -9.64
N ARG A 77 5.71 1.02 -9.37
CA ARG A 77 5.69 0.35 -8.06
C ARG A 77 6.85 -0.61 -7.82
N ILE A 78 7.07 -0.95 -6.57
CA ILE A 78 7.92 -2.09 -6.15
C ILE A 78 7.05 -3.10 -5.42
N GLU A 79 7.22 -4.38 -5.73
CA GLU A 79 6.57 -5.50 -5.06
C GLU A 79 7.61 -6.38 -4.34
N PHE A 80 7.40 -6.62 -3.05
CA PHE A 80 8.13 -7.60 -2.26
C PHE A 80 7.26 -8.84 -2.10
N TRP A 81 7.60 -9.90 -2.82
CA TRP A 81 6.86 -11.15 -2.85
C TRP A 81 7.53 -12.15 -1.91
N ASN A 82 6.88 -12.40 -0.77
CA ASN A 82 7.42 -13.29 0.25
C ASN A 82 6.60 -14.60 0.31
N PRO A 83 7.20 -15.78 0.03
CA PRO A 83 6.54 -17.05 0.27
C PRO A 83 6.38 -17.29 1.76
N GLY A 84 5.15 -17.56 2.17
CA GLY A 84 4.79 -17.75 3.57
C GLY A 84 3.35 -17.37 3.87
N ARG A 85 2.94 -17.64 5.10
CA ARG A 85 1.55 -17.54 5.54
C ARG A 85 1.39 -16.48 6.62
N LEU A 86 0.19 -15.90 6.67
CA LEU A 86 -0.21 -15.12 7.84
C LEU A 86 -0.43 -16.06 9.04
N PRO A 87 -0.14 -15.60 10.28
CA PRO A 87 -0.50 -16.35 11.48
C PRO A 87 -1.99 -16.71 11.51
N GLU A 88 -2.34 -17.77 12.24
CA GLU A 88 -3.73 -18.21 12.31
C GLU A 88 -4.65 -17.09 12.82
N GLY A 89 -5.79 -16.92 12.14
CA GLY A 89 -6.78 -15.88 12.42
C GLY A 89 -6.40 -14.47 11.94
N TRP A 90 -5.20 -14.28 11.37
CA TRP A 90 -4.79 -12.98 10.84
C TRP A 90 -5.34 -12.70 9.45
N THR A 91 -5.49 -11.41 9.16
CA THR A 91 -5.87 -10.89 7.85
C THR A 91 -4.89 -9.81 7.42
N VAL A 92 -4.92 -9.41 6.16
CA VAL A 92 -4.13 -8.25 5.69
C VAL A 92 -4.52 -6.96 6.42
N GLU A 93 -5.75 -6.85 6.92
CA GLU A 93 -6.17 -5.74 7.77
C GLU A 93 -5.52 -5.75 9.15
N THR A 94 -5.21 -6.94 9.69
CA THR A 94 -4.50 -7.09 10.96
C THR A 94 -3.14 -6.42 10.87
N LEU A 95 -2.41 -6.59 9.76
CA LEU A 95 -1.09 -5.99 9.51
C LEU A 95 -1.08 -4.46 9.53
N LYS A 96 -2.25 -3.82 9.38
CA LYS A 96 -2.39 -2.35 9.41
C LYS A 96 -2.71 -1.81 10.80
N GLN A 97 -2.86 -2.67 11.80
CA GLN A 97 -3.18 -2.33 13.19
C GLN A 97 -2.00 -2.69 14.09
N LYS A 98 -2.09 -2.35 15.38
CA LYS A 98 -1.13 -2.82 16.38
C LYS A 98 -1.28 -4.33 16.55
N HIS A 99 -0.19 -5.08 16.39
CA HIS A 99 -0.16 -6.52 16.56
C HIS A 99 1.19 -6.98 17.13
N GLU A 100 1.21 -8.14 17.78
CA GLU A 100 2.46 -8.80 18.18
C GLU A 100 3.14 -9.42 16.96
N SER A 101 4.47 -9.57 16.95
CA SER A 101 5.11 -10.36 15.90
C SER A 101 4.96 -11.86 16.21
N LYS A 102 4.49 -12.64 15.24
CA LYS A 102 4.39 -14.10 15.32
C LYS A 102 5.14 -14.75 14.17
N PRO A 103 6.48 -14.78 14.20
CA PRO A 103 7.24 -15.31 13.10
C PRO A 103 7.38 -16.82 13.11
N PRO A 104 7.57 -17.44 11.93
CA PRO A 104 7.78 -18.88 11.82
C PRO A 104 9.15 -19.31 12.35
N ASN A 105 10.17 -18.44 12.27
CA ASN A 105 11.51 -18.71 12.78
C ASN A 105 11.94 -17.63 13.80
N PRO A 106 11.66 -17.83 15.10
CA PRO A 106 12.01 -16.88 16.15
C PRO A 106 13.51 -16.61 16.23
N SER A 107 14.35 -17.64 16.07
CA SER A 107 15.80 -17.51 16.12
C SER A 107 16.32 -16.59 15.02
N LEU A 108 15.82 -16.72 13.78
CA LEU A 108 16.23 -15.86 12.67
C LEU A 108 15.96 -14.37 12.97
N ILE A 109 14.77 -14.05 13.47
CA ILE A 109 14.42 -12.68 13.83
C ILE A 109 15.25 -12.15 14.99
N GLN A 110 15.54 -12.99 15.98
CA GLN A 110 16.41 -12.61 17.07
C GLN A 110 17.80 -12.16 16.58
N HIS A 111 18.36 -12.86 15.59
CA HIS A 111 19.63 -12.47 14.98
C HIS A 111 19.51 -11.17 14.19
N PHE A 112 18.46 -11.01 13.37
CA PHE A 112 18.20 -9.76 12.63
C PHE A 112 17.98 -8.54 13.54
N PHE A 113 17.36 -8.76 14.70
CA PHE A 113 17.21 -7.75 15.75
C PHE A 113 18.56 -7.38 16.37
N TRP A 114 19.40 -8.36 16.72
CA TRP A 114 20.72 -8.11 17.32
C TRP A 114 21.66 -7.32 16.42
N VAL A 115 21.65 -7.59 15.11
CA VAL A 115 22.45 -6.84 14.14
C VAL A 115 21.82 -5.49 13.75
N LYS A 116 20.73 -5.08 14.42
CA LYS A 116 20.03 -3.81 14.24
C LYS A 116 19.47 -3.59 12.83
N TYR A 117 19.19 -4.67 12.10
CA TYR A 117 18.45 -4.58 10.82
C TYR A 117 16.94 -4.57 11.02
N VAL A 118 16.45 -4.95 12.21
CA VAL A 118 15.06 -4.79 12.64
C VAL A 118 15.06 -4.05 13.98
N GLU A 119 14.48 -2.84 14.02
CA GLU A 119 14.55 -1.98 15.21
C GLU A 119 13.53 -2.37 16.31
N GLU A 120 12.36 -2.88 15.92
CA GLU A 120 11.29 -3.23 16.86
C GLU A 120 10.45 -4.40 16.34
N VAL A 121 10.18 -5.36 17.22
CA VAL A 121 9.38 -6.53 16.91
C VAL A 121 7.89 -6.17 16.93
N GLY A 122 7.18 -6.40 15.83
CA GLY A 122 5.71 -6.27 15.76
C GLY A 122 5.19 -4.89 15.31
N THR A 123 6.06 -3.90 15.07
CA THR A 123 5.66 -2.57 14.56
C THR A 123 6.06 -2.32 13.10
N GLY A 124 6.81 -3.25 12.48
CA GLY A 124 7.41 -3.11 11.16
C GLY A 124 6.46 -2.67 10.05
N THR A 125 5.33 -3.35 9.89
CA THR A 125 4.31 -3.00 8.87
C THR A 125 3.69 -1.62 9.11
N ASN A 126 3.50 -1.22 10.38
CA ASN A 126 3.01 0.12 10.71
C ASN A 126 4.08 1.19 10.47
N LYS A 127 5.36 0.89 10.73
CA LYS A 127 6.48 1.78 10.41
C LYS A 127 6.60 2.01 8.91
N ILE A 128 6.49 0.96 8.09
CA ILE A 128 6.43 1.09 6.62
C ILE A 128 5.30 2.05 6.21
N ILE A 129 4.08 1.85 6.72
CA ILE A 129 2.95 2.73 6.42
C ILE A 129 3.26 4.19 6.81
N LYS A 130 3.82 4.40 8.01
CA LYS A 130 4.22 5.72 8.50
C LYS A 130 5.25 6.38 7.57
N TRP A 131 6.34 5.70 7.25
CA TRP A 131 7.40 6.24 6.40
C TRP A 131 6.92 6.52 4.97
N CYS A 132 6.07 5.67 4.39
CA CYS A 132 5.45 5.96 3.11
C CYS A 132 4.62 7.25 3.15
N ARG A 133 3.80 7.45 4.19
CA ARG A 133 3.02 8.69 4.37
C ARG A 133 3.91 9.92 4.55
N GLU A 134 4.98 9.82 5.35
CA GLU A 134 5.96 10.90 5.55
C GLU A 134 6.70 11.29 4.26
N TRP A 135 6.73 10.39 3.27
CA TRP A 135 7.35 10.61 1.96
C TRP A 135 6.35 11.00 0.87
N ASP A 136 5.10 11.32 1.24
CA ASP A 136 4.00 11.61 0.30
C ASP A 136 3.68 10.46 -0.68
N LEU A 137 4.02 9.22 -0.31
CA LEU A 137 3.65 8.04 -1.08
C LEU A 137 2.26 7.53 -0.66
N LEU A 138 1.65 6.78 -1.58
CA LEU A 138 0.48 5.98 -1.25
C LEU A 138 0.83 4.96 -0.15
N GLU A 139 -0.13 4.66 0.71
CA GLU A 139 0.05 3.57 1.67
C GLU A 139 0.42 2.26 0.96
N PRO A 140 1.33 1.46 1.55
CA PRO A 140 1.63 0.15 1.03
C PRO A 140 0.38 -0.72 0.97
N ASP A 141 0.26 -1.47 -0.12
CA ASP A 141 -0.77 -2.48 -0.31
C ASP A 141 -0.25 -3.83 0.19
N PHE A 142 -1.06 -4.51 0.99
CA PHE A 142 -0.75 -5.84 1.51
C PHE A 142 -1.73 -6.83 0.92
N GLU A 143 -1.22 -7.83 0.22
CA GLU A 143 -2.02 -8.89 -0.39
C GLU A 143 -1.55 -10.26 0.08
N PHE A 144 -2.48 -11.08 0.56
CA PHE A 144 -2.22 -12.49 0.85
C PHE A 144 -2.88 -13.36 -0.21
N THR A 145 -2.05 -14.10 -0.95
CA THR A 145 -2.48 -14.97 -2.06
C THR A 145 -2.91 -16.37 -1.61
N GLY A 146 -2.70 -16.70 -0.33
CA GLY A 146 -2.86 -18.05 0.23
C GLY A 146 -1.52 -18.74 0.49
N THR A 147 -0.52 -18.47 -0.35
CA THR A 147 0.83 -19.04 -0.24
C THR A 147 1.93 -17.99 -0.12
N SER A 148 1.59 -16.72 -0.34
CA SER A 148 2.55 -15.63 -0.29
C SER A 148 1.91 -14.35 0.20
N LEU A 149 2.68 -13.58 0.95
CA LEU A 149 2.39 -12.19 1.30
C LEU A 149 3.14 -11.28 0.32
N ILE A 150 2.40 -10.37 -0.31
CA ILE A 150 2.93 -9.38 -1.24
C ILE A 150 2.77 -8.00 -0.58
N VAL A 151 3.88 -7.28 -0.45
CA VAL A 151 3.89 -5.87 -0.03
C VAL A 151 4.22 -5.01 -1.24
N THR A 152 3.34 -4.08 -1.58
CA THR A 152 3.50 -3.22 -2.77
C THR A 152 3.64 -1.76 -2.38
N PHE A 153 4.75 -1.14 -2.77
CA PHE A 153 4.96 0.31 -2.66
C PHE A 153 4.60 0.95 -4.00
N LYS A 154 3.57 1.79 -4.02
CA LYS A 154 3.09 2.44 -5.24
C LYS A 154 3.55 3.89 -5.26
N LYS A 155 4.06 4.34 -6.41
CA LYS A 155 4.32 5.77 -6.63
C LYS A 155 2.98 6.51 -6.61
N PRO A 156 2.93 7.74 -6.09
CA PRO A 156 1.80 8.61 -6.34
C PRO A 156 1.68 8.83 -7.86
N PRO A 157 0.46 9.06 -8.38
CA PRO A 157 0.27 9.42 -9.77
C PRO A 157 1.16 10.62 -10.11
N VAL A 158 1.90 10.55 -11.21
CA VAL A 158 2.59 11.72 -11.71
C VAL A 158 1.58 12.60 -12.45
N LEU A 159 1.57 13.91 -12.18
CA LEU A 159 0.71 14.89 -12.85
C LEU A 159 0.77 14.79 -14.39
N LYS A 160 1.92 14.41 -14.97
CA LYS A 160 2.07 14.19 -16.42
C LYS A 160 1.18 13.08 -16.98
N ASP A 161 0.86 12.05 -16.19
CA ASP A 161 -0.10 11.01 -16.60
C ASP A 161 -1.55 11.52 -16.49
N LEU A 162 -1.80 12.47 -15.59
CA LEU A 162 -3.11 13.12 -15.39
C LEU A 162 -3.41 14.19 -16.47
N GLU A 163 -2.40 14.93 -16.91
CA GLU A 163 -2.48 15.89 -18.02
C GLU A 163 -2.77 15.17 -19.36
N ARG A 164 -2.13 14.01 -19.61
CA ARG A 164 -2.42 13.16 -20.78
C ARG A 164 -3.85 12.60 -20.81
N LEU A 165 -4.52 12.52 -19.67
CA LEU A 165 -5.91 12.08 -19.56
C LEU A 165 -6.93 13.20 -19.82
N GLY A 166 -6.45 14.42 -20.11
CA GLY A 166 -7.30 15.60 -20.36
C GLY A 166 -8.16 15.95 -19.16
N LEU A 167 -7.62 15.82 -17.94
CA LEU A 167 -8.30 16.22 -16.71
C LEU A 167 -8.24 17.73 -16.55
N ASN A 168 -9.33 18.32 -16.06
CA ASN A 168 -9.34 19.75 -15.73
C ASN A 168 -8.65 20.03 -14.38
N GLU A 169 -8.39 21.30 -14.07
CA GLU A 169 -7.68 21.70 -12.84
C GLU A 169 -8.35 21.19 -11.56
N ARG A 170 -9.69 21.22 -11.48
CA ARG A 170 -10.45 20.72 -10.31
C ARG A 170 -10.30 19.22 -10.11
N GLN A 171 -10.33 18.48 -11.22
CA GLN A 171 -10.12 17.04 -11.23
C GLN A 171 -8.70 16.69 -10.81
N ILE A 172 -7.68 17.40 -11.33
CA ILE A 172 -6.28 17.22 -10.93
C ILE A 172 -6.10 17.50 -9.43
N LYS A 173 -6.69 18.59 -8.92
CA LYS A 173 -6.67 18.94 -7.49
C LYS A 173 -7.29 17.84 -6.63
N ALA A 174 -8.41 17.26 -7.08
CA ALA A 174 -9.04 16.14 -6.40
C ALA A 174 -8.20 14.84 -6.45
N VAL A 175 -7.53 14.54 -7.57
CA VAL A 175 -6.61 13.41 -7.65
C VAL A 175 -5.46 13.58 -6.66
N ASN A 176 -4.85 14.77 -6.61
CA ASN A 176 -3.78 15.08 -5.66
C ASN A 176 -4.26 14.97 -4.21
N TYR A 177 -5.48 15.43 -3.92
CA TYR A 177 -6.08 15.29 -2.60
C TYR A 177 -6.26 13.82 -2.21
N VAL A 178 -6.79 12.99 -3.12
CA VAL A 178 -6.96 11.55 -2.88
C VAL A 178 -5.63 10.83 -2.78
N ALA A 179 -4.61 11.22 -3.55
CA ALA A 179 -3.28 10.64 -3.47
C ALA A 179 -2.66 10.83 -2.07
N LYS A 180 -2.88 11.99 -1.43
CA LYS A 180 -2.38 12.28 -0.08
C LYS A 180 -3.25 11.68 1.03
N LYS A 181 -4.57 11.83 0.94
CA LYS A 181 -5.51 11.45 2.01
C LYS A 181 -6.02 9.99 1.89
N GLY A 182 -5.89 9.39 0.72
CA GLY A 182 -6.32 8.03 0.41
C GLY A 182 -7.75 7.89 -0.10
N SER A 183 -8.65 8.84 0.19
CA SER A 183 -10.02 8.88 -0.37
C SER A 183 -10.62 10.27 -0.34
N ILE A 184 -11.63 10.51 -1.17
CA ILE A 184 -12.43 11.75 -1.16
C ILE A 184 -13.93 11.43 -1.20
N THR A 185 -14.72 12.20 -0.48
CA THR A 185 -16.17 12.21 -0.55
C THR A 185 -16.65 13.35 -1.45
N ASN A 186 -17.91 13.31 -1.88
CA ASN A 186 -18.48 14.41 -2.65
C ASN A 186 -18.48 15.74 -1.86
N LYS A 187 -18.61 15.69 -0.52
CA LYS A 187 -18.53 16.89 0.32
C LYS A 187 -17.11 17.46 0.35
N GLU A 188 -16.11 16.61 0.56
CA GLU A 188 -14.71 17.03 0.55
C GLU A 188 -14.29 17.56 -0.84
N TYR A 189 -14.82 17.01 -1.93
CA TYR A 189 -14.56 17.55 -3.27
C TYR A 189 -15.08 18.98 -3.42
N GLN A 190 -16.29 19.26 -2.91
CA GLN A 190 -16.87 20.61 -2.91
C GLN A 190 -15.99 21.58 -2.11
N GLU A 191 -15.54 21.18 -0.92
CA GLU A 191 -14.68 22.00 -0.05
C GLU A 191 -13.29 22.26 -0.68
N VAL A 192 -12.70 21.25 -1.32
CA VAL A 192 -11.37 21.36 -1.94
C VAL A 192 -11.38 22.26 -3.18
N ASN A 193 -12.47 22.22 -3.96
CA ASN A 193 -12.56 22.90 -5.25
C ASN A 193 -13.45 24.15 -5.23
N ASP A 194 -14.11 24.43 -4.12
CA ASP A 194 -15.12 25.48 -3.98
C ASP A 194 -16.18 25.44 -5.08
N VAL A 195 -16.88 24.30 -5.17
CA VAL A 195 -17.90 24.06 -6.21
C VAL A 195 -19.20 23.51 -5.64
N ALA A 196 -20.29 23.71 -6.38
CA ALA A 196 -21.59 23.15 -6.05
C ALA A 196 -21.59 21.61 -6.12
N ARG A 197 -22.52 21.01 -5.38
CA ARG A 197 -22.72 19.55 -5.31
C ARG A 197 -22.93 18.89 -6.67
N THR A 198 -23.62 19.54 -7.59
CA THR A 198 -23.88 19.06 -8.96
C THR A 198 -22.57 18.91 -9.73
N THR A 199 -21.77 19.98 -9.80
CA THR A 199 -20.44 19.98 -10.44
C THR A 199 -19.52 18.93 -9.82
N ALA A 200 -19.48 18.83 -8.49
CA ALA A 200 -18.72 17.78 -7.81
C ALA A 200 -19.19 16.37 -8.20
N THR A 201 -20.49 16.16 -8.40
CA THR A 201 -21.05 14.87 -8.81
C THR A 201 -20.67 14.52 -10.25
N GLU A 202 -20.72 15.50 -11.15
CA GLU A 202 -20.33 15.36 -12.55
C GLU A 202 -18.85 15.06 -12.69
N ASP A 203 -17.98 15.87 -12.07
CA ASP A 203 -16.53 15.68 -12.11
C ASP A 203 -16.12 14.32 -11.52
N LEU A 204 -16.68 13.93 -10.36
CA LEU A 204 -16.40 12.63 -9.75
C LEU A 204 -16.94 11.47 -10.59
N SER A 205 -18.08 11.64 -11.26
CA SER A 205 -18.60 10.63 -12.17
C SER A 205 -17.74 10.49 -13.42
N ASP A 206 -17.20 11.60 -13.95
CA ASP A 206 -16.29 11.60 -15.09
C ASP A 206 -14.97 10.90 -14.72
N LEU A 207 -14.39 11.23 -13.56
CA LEU A 207 -13.20 10.54 -13.04
C LEU A 207 -13.41 9.04 -12.86
N VAL A 208 -14.61 8.60 -12.49
CA VAL A 208 -14.96 7.17 -12.42
C VAL A 208 -15.09 6.54 -13.81
N LYS A 209 -15.73 7.22 -14.77
CA LYS A 209 -15.87 6.75 -16.16
C LYS A 209 -14.50 6.60 -16.83
N ARG A 210 -13.60 7.56 -16.61
CA ARG A 210 -12.21 7.52 -17.09
C ARG A 210 -11.36 6.48 -16.38
N GLY A 211 -11.87 5.85 -15.32
CA GLY A 211 -11.17 4.84 -14.55
C GLY A 211 -10.03 5.41 -13.72
N VAL A 212 -10.08 6.70 -13.39
CA VAL A 212 -9.14 7.36 -12.46
C VAL A 212 -9.58 7.07 -11.03
N PHE A 213 -10.88 7.20 -10.75
CA PHE A 213 -11.46 6.83 -9.46
C PHE A 213 -12.32 5.57 -9.55
N ILE A 214 -12.49 4.90 -8.42
CA ILE A 214 -13.61 3.98 -8.22
C ILE A 214 -14.44 4.41 -7.03
N ARG A 215 -15.71 4.03 -7.05
CA ARG A 215 -16.66 4.29 -5.98
C ARG A 215 -16.66 3.12 -4.98
N VAL A 216 -16.51 3.46 -3.70
CA VAL A 216 -16.43 2.52 -2.57
C VAL A 216 -17.45 2.97 -1.51
N GLY A 217 -18.25 2.05 -0.98
CA GLY A 217 -19.32 2.38 -0.03
C GLY A 217 -20.72 2.37 -0.62
N LYS A 218 -21.71 2.14 0.24
CA LYS A 218 -23.14 2.28 -0.05
C LYS A 218 -23.78 3.37 0.81
N GLY A 219 -24.76 4.08 0.24
CA GLY A 219 -25.53 5.14 0.92
C GLY A 219 -24.82 6.51 1.01
N LYS A 220 -25.54 7.54 1.47
CA LYS A 220 -25.05 8.94 1.51
C LYS A 220 -23.83 9.16 2.41
N ARG A 221 -23.73 8.46 3.55
CA ARG A 221 -22.67 8.66 4.56
C ARG A 221 -21.44 7.77 4.37
N GLY A 222 -21.54 6.69 3.57
CA GLY A 222 -20.45 5.72 3.39
C GLY A 222 -19.71 5.84 2.07
N LEU A 223 -20.22 6.66 1.15
CA LEU A 223 -19.74 6.74 -0.22
C LEU A 223 -18.50 7.62 -0.32
N ARG A 224 -17.42 7.02 -0.82
CA ARG A 224 -16.14 7.66 -1.06
C ARG A 224 -15.55 7.18 -2.38
N TYR A 225 -14.65 7.99 -2.92
CA TYR A 225 -13.92 7.72 -4.14
C TYR A 225 -12.46 7.48 -3.78
N ILE A 226 -11.88 6.44 -4.37
CA ILE A 226 -10.47 6.12 -4.22
C ILE A 226 -9.82 6.06 -5.60
N LEU A 227 -8.56 6.43 -5.65
CA LEU A 227 -7.76 6.47 -6.87
C LEU A 227 -7.36 5.05 -7.31
N VAL A 228 -7.57 4.72 -8.58
CA VAL A 228 -7.23 3.42 -9.16
C VAL A 228 -6.72 3.59 -10.58
N LEU A 229 -5.41 3.74 -10.75
CA LEU A 229 -4.81 3.93 -12.06
C LEU A 229 -4.59 2.58 -12.76
N HIS A 230 -5.67 2.00 -13.29
CA HIS A 230 -5.75 1.11 -14.45
C HIS A 230 -7.08 0.34 -14.45
N LYS A 231 -7.71 0.17 -15.63
CA LYS A 231 -8.95 -0.62 -15.80
C LYS A 231 -8.89 -2.05 -15.24
N LYS A 232 -7.72 -2.71 -15.25
CA LYS A 232 -7.51 -4.04 -14.64
C LYS A 232 -7.50 -3.98 -13.10
N SER A 233 -6.86 -2.95 -12.54
CA SER A 233 -6.83 -2.66 -11.10
C SER A 233 -8.22 -2.27 -10.58
N ALA A 234 -8.99 -1.49 -11.35
CA ALA A 234 -10.37 -1.09 -11.00
C ALA A 234 -11.29 -2.29 -10.77
N LYS A 235 -11.29 -3.27 -11.68
CA LYS A 235 -12.08 -4.50 -11.52
C LYS A 235 -11.66 -5.32 -10.28
N ARG A 236 -10.36 -5.39 -9.97
CA ARG A 236 -9.83 -6.14 -8.82
C ARG A 236 -10.15 -5.44 -7.49
N VAL A 237 -9.90 -4.13 -7.39
CA VAL A 237 -10.20 -3.33 -6.20
C VAL A 237 -11.71 -3.30 -5.94
N GLN A 238 -12.54 -3.16 -6.99
CA GLN A 238 -13.99 -3.16 -6.84
C GLN A 238 -14.51 -4.53 -6.38
N LYS A 239 -13.95 -5.64 -6.88
CA LYS A 239 -14.25 -7.00 -6.39
C LYS A 239 -13.85 -7.20 -4.91
N ASN A 240 -12.69 -6.68 -4.50
CA ASN A 240 -12.22 -6.76 -3.11
C ASN A 240 -13.07 -5.90 -2.15
N VAL A 241 -13.46 -4.69 -2.57
CA VAL A 241 -14.36 -3.81 -1.83
C VAL A 241 -15.75 -4.46 -1.67
N GLN A 242 -16.32 -5.00 -2.76
CA GLN A 242 -17.61 -5.69 -2.72
C GLN A 242 -17.58 -6.88 -1.77
N LYS A 243 -16.50 -7.67 -1.79
CA LYS A 243 -16.31 -8.84 -0.91
C LYS A 243 -16.22 -8.44 0.56
N LYS A 244 -15.55 -7.31 0.86
CA LYS A 244 -15.39 -6.76 2.22
C LYS A 244 -16.69 -6.17 2.78
N GLU A 245 -17.48 -5.48 1.95
CA GLU A 245 -18.82 -5.01 2.33
C GLU A 245 -19.79 -6.16 2.57
N THR A 246 -19.76 -7.18 1.72
CA THR A 246 -20.62 -8.37 1.85
C THR A 246 -20.31 -9.14 3.14
N ARG A 247 -19.02 -9.25 3.50
CA ARG A 247 -18.60 -9.82 4.80
C ARG A 247 -19.09 -8.98 5.98
N LYS A 248 -18.97 -7.65 5.93
CA LYS A 248 -19.49 -6.76 6.98
C LYS A 248 -21.00 -6.88 7.15
N MET A 249 -21.78 -6.94 6.06
CA MET A 249 -23.23 -7.11 6.13
C MET A 249 -23.64 -8.48 6.71
N LYS A 250 -22.94 -9.56 6.34
CA LYS A 250 -23.17 -10.89 6.93
C LYS A 250 -22.85 -10.91 8.44
N LEU A 251 -21.77 -10.26 8.87
CA LEU A 251 -21.42 -10.14 10.28
C LEU A 251 -22.47 -9.33 11.07
N ALA A 252 -22.94 -8.22 10.51
CA ALA A 252 -23.98 -7.39 11.13
C ALA A 252 -25.32 -8.13 11.24
N SER A 253 -25.71 -8.88 10.20
CA SER A 253 -26.91 -9.72 10.22
C SER A 253 -26.83 -10.85 11.26
N LYS A 254 -25.66 -11.50 11.41
CA LYS A 254 -25.43 -12.52 12.44
C LYS A 254 -25.53 -11.94 13.86
N ARG A 255 -24.97 -10.74 14.09
CA ARG A 255 -25.12 -10.02 15.37
C ARG A 255 -26.57 -9.64 15.68
N LEU A 256 -27.32 -9.16 14.70
CA LEU A 256 -28.74 -8.83 14.88
C LEU A 256 -29.61 -10.06 15.18
N LYS A 257 -29.32 -11.22 14.56
CA LYS A 257 -30.01 -12.48 14.88
C LYS A 257 -29.71 -12.96 16.31
N ASN A 258 -28.47 -12.83 16.77
CA ASN A 258 -28.11 -13.18 18.16
C ASN A 258 -28.79 -12.26 19.18
N ILE A 259 -28.90 -10.96 18.89
CA ILE A 259 -29.59 -10.00 19.78
C ILE A 259 -31.11 -10.26 19.84
N LYS A 260 -31.73 -10.70 18.73
CA LYS A 260 -33.15 -11.09 18.72
C LYS A 260 -33.39 -12.45 19.40
N GLY A 261 -32.44 -13.38 19.34
CA GLY A 261 -32.50 -14.66 20.05
C GLY A 261 -32.40 -14.53 21.57
N LEU A 262 -31.71 -13.51 22.07
CA LEU A 262 -31.61 -13.18 23.51
C LEU A 262 -32.86 -12.49 24.09
N LYS A 263 -33.81 -12.06 23.25
CA LYS A 263 -35.07 -11.42 23.70
C LYS A 263 -36.27 -12.38 23.72
N ASN A 264 -36.08 -13.64 23.31
CA ASN A 264 -37.11 -14.68 23.29
C ASN A 264 -36.78 -15.85 24.23
N VAL A 265 -36.10 -15.56 25.35
CA VAL A 265 -35.91 -16.48 26.48
C VAL A 265 -36.45 -15.80 27.72
#